data_AF-A0A5Q3L2J8-F1
#
_entry.id   AF-A0A5Q3L2J8-F1
#
_cell.length_a   1.000
_cell.length_b   1.000
_cell.length_c   1.000
_cell.angle_alpha   90.00
_cell.angle_beta   90.00
_cell.angle_gamma   90.00
#
_symmetry.space_group_name_H-M   'P 1'
#
loop_
_entity.id
_entity.type
_entity.pdbx_description
1 polymer ?
#
loop_
_entity_poly.entity_id
_entity_poly.type
_entity_poly.pdbx_seq_one_letter_code
_entity_poly.pdbx_strand_id
1 'polypeptide(L)'
;MSRLPYSTDLSDEQFALIEPHLPPPKRLGRHREVELREAVNAIFYINRAGCAWELLPHDFPHYKSVNRHFNAWRNDGTWDDILNALPEDVREAEGRDRLPTAGSIDSQTAQMTPTPGERGYDGGKRKTGRKRHILVDTLGLLLAVVVTAASVTDAAAAPRVIEAAGPWW
;
A
#
# COMPACT_ATOMS: atom_id res chain seq x y z
N MET A 1 23.57 7.11 6.65
CA MET A 1 22.93 5.98 7.32
C MET A 1 23.92 5.37 8.30
N SER A 2 23.54 5.17 9.57
CA SER A 2 24.42 4.62 10.61
C SER A 2 24.42 3.10 10.69
N ARG A 3 23.59 2.42 9.87
CA ARG A 3 23.49 0.96 9.77
C ARG A 3 23.83 0.46 8.37
N LEU A 4 24.14 -0.83 8.27
CA LEU A 4 24.26 -1.52 6.99
C LEU A 4 22.88 -1.55 6.29
N PRO A 5 22.82 -1.28 4.98
CA PRO A 5 21.56 -1.29 4.26
C PRO A 5 21.05 -2.73 4.06
N TYR A 6 19.72 -2.90 4.11
CA TYR A 6 19.07 -4.12 3.67
C TYR A 6 18.79 -4.06 2.17
N SER A 7 18.60 -5.21 1.52
CA SER A 7 18.21 -5.27 0.11
C SER A 7 16.81 -4.68 -0.17
N THR A 8 16.04 -4.40 0.88
CA THR A 8 14.72 -3.75 0.83
C THR A 8 14.80 -2.24 0.98
N ASP A 9 15.98 -1.70 1.29
CA ASP A 9 16.14 -0.27 1.49
C ASP A 9 16.11 0.45 0.16
N LEU A 10 15.46 1.61 0.15
CA LEU A 10 15.43 2.48 -1.00
C LEU A 10 16.80 3.11 -1.24
N SER A 11 17.21 3.15 -2.50
CA SER A 11 18.29 4.04 -2.95
C SER A 11 17.92 5.52 -2.73
N ASP A 12 18.91 6.40 -2.83
CA ASP A 12 18.66 7.85 -2.70
C ASP A 12 17.71 8.35 -3.80
N GLU A 13 17.87 7.85 -5.03
CA GLU A 13 17.03 8.19 -6.18
C GLU A 13 15.57 7.72 -5.98
N GLN A 14 15.38 6.48 -5.51
CA GLN A 14 14.05 5.97 -5.23
C GLN A 14 13.38 6.71 -4.07
N PHE A 15 14.15 7.07 -3.03
CA PHE A 15 13.61 7.83 -1.92
C PHE A 15 13.19 9.23 -2.34
N ALA A 16 13.96 9.88 -3.23
CA ALA A 16 13.63 11.20 -3.76
C ALA A 16 12.30 11.25 -4.52
N LEU A 17 11.85 10.13 -5.11
CA LEU A 17 10.54 10.03 -5.76
C LEU A 17 9.38 10.04 -4.76
N ILE A 18 9.57 9.44 -3.58
CA ILE A 18 8.48 9.31 -2.58
C ILE A 18 8.49 10.42 -1.53
N GLU A 19 9.66 11.03 -1.26
CA GLU A 19 9.84 12.04 -0.23
C GLU A 19 8.84 13.20 -0.31
N PRO A 20 8.50 13.75 -1.49
CA PRO A 20 7.53 14.84 -1.61
C PRO A 20 6.11 14.50 -1.11
N HIS A 21 5.75 13.21 -1.10
CA HIS A 21 4.44 12.72 -0.69
C HIS A 21 4.38 12.40 0.82
N LEU A 22 5.53 12.37 1.49
CA LEU A 22 5.58 12.10 2.93
C LEU A 22 5.20 13.34 3.75
N PRO A 23 4.58 13.15 4.93
CA PRO A 23 4.08 14.29 5.69
C PRO A 23 5.22 15.21 6.16
N PRO A 24 5.05 16.53 5.99
CA PRO A 24 6.06 17.50 6.36
C PRO A 24 6.27 17.52 7.87
N PRO A 25 7.40 18.06 8.34
CA PRO A 25 7.63 18.28 9.77
C PRO A 25 6.49 19.10 10.39
N LYS A 26 6.00 18.65 11.55
CA LYS A 26 4.98 19.40 12.28
C LYS A 26 5.56 20.72 12.79
N ARG A 27 4.85 21.83 12.54
CA ARG A 27 5.22 23.17 13.04
C ARG A 27 5.04 23.32 14.56
N LEU A 28 4.12 22.55 15.15
CA LEU A 28 3.77 22.60 16.57
C LEU A 28 3.69 21.18 17.16
N GLY A 29 3.94 21.07 18.46
CA GLY A 29 3.92 19.81 19.20
C GLY A 29 5.28 19.11 19.24
N ARG A 30 5.29 17.82 19.61
CA ARG A 30 6.54 17.04 19.69
C ARG A 30 7.14 16.86 18.30
N HIS A 31 8.38 17.30 18.13
CA HIS A 31 9.15 17.04 16.93
C HIS A 31 9.30 15.54 16.68
N ARG A 32 9.29 15.17 15.40
CA ARG A 32 9.51 13.79 14.99
C ARG A 32 10.98 13.42 15.21
N GLU A 33 11.22 12.37 15.98
CA GLU A 33 12.57 11.84 16.24
C GLU A 33 13.00 10.79 15.21
N VAL A 34 12.04 10.20 14.49
CA VAL A 34 12.30 9.16 13.50
C VAL A 34 12.50 9.77 12.12
N GLU A 35 13.64 9.48 11.50
CA GLU A 35 13.88 9.76 10.09
C GLU A 35 12.89 8.99 9.21
N LEU A 36 12.20 9.69 8.31
CA LEU A 36 11.12 9.06 7.53
C LEU A 36 11.62 8.00 6.57
N ARG A 37 12.81 8.19 5.99
CA ARG A 37 13.44 7.18 5.15
C ARG A 37 13.62 5.86 5.91
N GLU A 38 14.04 5.92 7.16
CA GLU A 38 14.20 4.72 7.98
C GLU A 38 12.85 4.10 8.37
N ALA A 39 11.80 4.92 8.55
CA ALA A 39 10.45 4.39 8.74
C ALA A 39 9.95 3.66 7.48
N VAL A 40 10.16 4.22 6.29
CA VAL A 40 9.79 3.58 5.01
C VAL A 40 10.58 2.29 4.80
N ASN A 41 11.90 2.33 4.96
CA ASN A 41 12.77 1.16 4.83
C ASN A 41 12.35 0.04 5.80
N ALA A 42 12.04 0.37 7.06
CA ALA A 42 11.54 -0.60 8.03
C ALA A 42 10.19 -1.22 7.62
N ILE A 43 9.29 -0.43 7.02
CA ILE A 43 8.00 -0.92 6.51
C ILE A 43 8.21 -1.86 5.32
N PHE A 44 9.13 -1.53 4.40
CA PHE A 44 9.47 -2.39 3.27
C PHE A 44 10.17 -3.67 3.70
N TYR A 45 11.03 -3.61 4.72
CA TYR A 45 11.62 -4.78 5.35
C TYR A 45 10.53 -5.71 5.88
N ILE A 46 9.59 -5.20 6.69
CA ILE A 46 8.48 -6.00 7.24
C ILE A 46 7.63 -6.58 6.11
N ASN A 47 7.31 -5.79 5.08
CA ASN A 47 6.51 -6.25 3.95
C ASN A 47 7.18 -7.42 3.19
N ARG A 48 8.51 -7.37 3.02
CA ARG A 48 9.26 -8.43 2.35
C ARG A 48 9.51 -9.64 3.24
N ALA A 49 9.86 -9.43 4.50
CA ALA A 49 10.21 -10.48 5.45
C ALA A 49 8.99 -11.20 6.03
N GLY A 50 7.84 -10.52 6.11
CA GLY A 50 6.61 -11.07 6.70
C GLY A 50 6.69 -11.27 8.22
N CYS A 51 7.63 -10.62 8.91
CA CYS A 51 7.82 -10.78 10.35
C CYS A 51 6.79 -9.97 11.17
N ALA A 52 6.58 -10.38 12.42
CA ALA A 52 5.80 -9.60 13.37
C ALA A 52 6.51 -8.27 13.67
N TRP A 53 5.75 -7.21 13.97
CA TRP A 53 6.32 -5.89 14.27
C TRP A 53 7.38 -5.92 15.39
N GLU A 54 7.17 -6.73 16.43
CA GLU A 54 8.10 -6.86 17.56
C GLU A 54 9.42 -7.55 17.18
N LEU A 55 9.45 -8.24 16.04
CA LEU A 55 10.63 -8.89 15.47
C LEU A 55 11.35 -8.01 14.44
N LEU A 56 10.97 -6.72 14.32
CA LEU A 56 11.73 -5.77 13.52
C LEU A 56 13.17 -5.68 14.07
N PRO A 57 14.20 -5.79 13.22
CA PRO A 57 15.59 -5.67 13.66
C PRO A 57 15.87 -4.39 14.45
N HIS A 58 16.75 -4.49 15.45
CA HIS A 58 17.02 -3.40 16.40
C HIS A 58 17.84 -2.23 15.83
N ASP A 59 18.37 -2.36 14.62
CA ASP A 59 19.05 -1.30 13.89
C ASP A 59 18.05 -0.35 13.17
N PHE A 60 16.79 -0.74 13.02
CA PHE A 60 15.71 0.15 12.62
C PHE A 60 15.16 0.98 13.80
N PRO A 61 14.41 2.07 13.51
CA PRO A 61 13.64 2.75 14.53
C PRO A 61 12.71 1.78 15.27
N HIS A 62 12.53 2.01 16.57
CA HIS A 62 11.72 1.12 17.41
C HIS A 62 10.34 0.84 16.79
N TYR A 63 9.94 -0.44 16.74
CA TYR A 63 8.78 -0.90 15.97
C TYR A 63 7.48 -0.14 16.26
N LYS A 64 7.23 0.28 17.51
CA LYS A 64 6.04 1.08 17.88
C LYS A 64 5.98 2.42 17.12
N SER A 65 7.14 3.04 16.88
CA SER A 65 7.23 4.29 16.12
C SER A 65 6.98 4.04 14.64
N VAL A 66 7.58 2.99 14.06
CA VAL A 66 7.35 2.60 12.67
C VAL A 66 5.88 2.25 12.44
N ASN A 67 5.29 1.41 13.30
CA ASN A 67 3.89 1.02 13.24
C ASN A 67 2.94 2.21 13.36
N ARG A 68 3.28 3.22 14.20
CA ARG A 68 2.51 4.46 14.29
C ARG A 68 2.50 5.22 12.97
N HIS A 69 3.65 5.37 12.31
CA HIS A 69 3.73 6.02 11.00
C HIS A 69 2.93 5.23 9.96
N PHE A 70 3.12 3.91 9.89
CA PHE A 70 2.36 3.05 8.97
C PHE A 70 0.85 3.19 9.13
N ASN A 71 0.34 3.15 10.37
CA ASN A 71 -1.10 3.30 10.62
C ASN A 71 -1.60 4.72 10.33
N ALA A 72 -0.81 5.77 10.62
CA ALA A 72 -1.17 7.14 10.26
C ALA A 72 -1.28 7.28 8.74
N TRP A 73 -0.25 6.86 8.01
CA TRP A 73 -0.16 6.94 6.54
C TRP A 73 -1.20 6.10 5.82
N ARG A 74 -1.62 4.97 6.42
CA ARG A 74 -2.75 4.19 5.92
C ARG A 74 -4.06 4.95 6.05
N ASN A 75 -4.24 5.71 7.12
CA ASN A 75 -5.51 6.35 7.42
C ASN A 75 -5.65 7.74 6.78
N ASP A 76 -4.55 8.43 6.49
CA ASP A 76 -4.55 9.78 5.91
C ASP A 76 -4.34 9.81 4.38
N GLY A 77 -4.14 8.66 3.74
CA GLY A 77 -3.98 8.54 2.28
C GLY A 77 -2.55 8.68 1.77
N THR A 78 -1.55 8.89 2.63
CA THR A 78 -0.13 9.04 2.22
C THR A 78 0.34 7.88 1.32
N TRP A 79 -0.07 6.63 1.60
CA TRP A 79 0.30 5.50 0.76
C TRP A 79 -0.35 5.52 -0.62
N ASP A 80 -1.59 6.03 -0.70
CA ASP A 80 -2.30 6.18 -1.97
C ASP A 80 -1.63 7.28 -2.81
N ASP A 81 -1.23 8.38 -2.19
CA ASP A 81 -0.47 9.46 -2.87
C ASP A 81 0.87 8.96 -3.43
N ILE A 82 1.62 8.18 -2.63
CA ILE A 82 2.88 7.55 -3.09
C ILE A 82 2.61 6.59 -4.24
N LEU A 83 1.58 5.75 -4.14
CA LEU A 83 1.24 4.77 -5.16
C LEU A 83 0.82 5.43 -6.47
N ASN A 84 0.12 6.56 -6.41
CA ASN A 84 -0.37 7.29 -7.57
C ASN A 84 0.70 8.14 -8.27
N ALA A 85 1.82 8.43 -7.61
CA ALA A 85 2.88 9.29 -8.14
C ALA A 85 3.74 8.63 -9.22
N LEU A 86 3.83 7.29 -9.21
CA LEU A 86 4.79 6.53 -10.02
C LEU A 86 4.24 5.91 -11.33
N PRO A 87 2.95 5.52 -11.44
CA PRO A 87 2.48 4.74 -12.58
C PRO A 87 2.66 5.43 -13.93
N GLU A 88 2.39 6.73 -14.02
CA GLU A 88 2.49 7.46 -15.29
C GLU A 88 3.93 7.46 -15.84
N ASP A 89 4.90 7.71 -14.95
CA ASP A 89 6.33 7.74 -15.33
C ASP A 89 6.84 6.35 -15.74
N VAL A 90 6.37 5.29 -15.05
CA VAL A 90 6.67 3.90 -15.45
C VAL A 90 6.07 3.59 -16.81
N ARG A 91 4.86 4.06 -17.10
CA ARG A 91 4.21 3.84 -18.40
C ARG A 91 4.95 4.53 -19.53
N GLU A 92 5.37 5.79 -19.34
CA GLU A 92 6.16 6.51 -20.34
C GLU A 92 7.51 5.84 -20.59
N ALA A 93 8.19 5.37 -19.55
CA ALA A 93 9.45 4.64 -19.66
C ALA A 93 9.30 3.32 -20.47
N GLU A 94 8.14 2.67 -20.37
CA GLU A 94 7.77 1.49 -21.16
C GLU A 94 7.17 1.84 -22.55
N GLY A 95 7.24 3.10 -22.97
CA GLY A 95 6.76 3.56 -24.28
C GLY A 95 5.24 3.52 -24.43
N ARG A 96 4.50 3.64 -23.31
CA ARG A 96 3.03 3.70 -23.27
C ARG A 96 2.55 5.11 -22.94
N ASP A 97 1.30 5.40 -23.31
CA ASP A 97 0.63 6.62 -22.86
C ASP A 97 0.50 6.65 -21.34
N ARG A 98 0.65 7.85 -20.75
CA ARG A 98 0.55 8.09 -19.29
C ARG A 98 -0.72 7.48 -18.70
N LEU A 99 -1.85 7.64 -19.39
CA LEU A 99 -3.12 7.09 -18.98
C LEU A 99 -3.34 5.69 -19.56
N PRO A 100 -3.80 4.72 -18.75
CA PRO A 100 -4.11 3.39 -19.25
C PRO A 100 -5.39 3.40 -20.10
N THR A 101 -5.40 2.60 -21.15
CA THR A 101 -6.58 2.44 -22.03
C THR A 101 -7.50 1.30 -21.61
N ALA A 102 -6.99 0.40 -20.76
CA ALA A 102 -7.70 -0.75 -20.23
C ALA A 102 -7.14 -1.14 -18.86
N GLY A 103 -7.97 -1.81 -18.07
CA GLY A 103 -7.58 -2.39 -16.79
C GLY A 103 -8.21 -3.77 -16.59
N SER A 104 -7.61 -4.56 -15.70
CA SER A 104 -8.08 -5.88 -15.30
C SER A 104 -8.43 -5.88 -13.82
N ILE A 105 -9.65 -6.33 -13.50
CA ILE A 105 -10.11 -6.53 -12.12
C ILE A 105 -10.02 -8.01 -11.81
N ASP A 106 -9.33 -8.33 -10.72
CA ASP A 106 -9.43 -9.65 -10.10
C ASP A 106 -9.58 -9.48 -8.58
N SER A 107 -10.12 -10.50 -7.92
CA SER A 107 -10.26 -10.48 -6.46
C SER A 107 -9.69 -11.70 -5.79
N GLN A 108 -9.13 -11.46 -4.60
CA GLN A 108 -8.62 -12.52 -3.75
C GLN A 108 -9.37 -12.56 -2.42
N THR A 109 -9.95 -13.72 -2.12
CA THR A 109 -10.57 -14.00 -0.82
C THR A 109 -9.51 -14.34 0.23
N ALA A 110 -9.39 -13.47 1.22
CA ALA A 110 -8.55 -13.66 2.39
C ALA A 110 -9.38 -14.12 3.58
N GLN A 111 -8.96 -15.24 4.20
CA GLN A 111 -9.57 -15.71 5.44
C GLN A 111 -9.22 -14.75 6.57
N MET A 112 -10.21 -14.41 7.39
CA MET A 112 -10.00 -13.55 8.55
C MET A 112 -9.99 -14.35 9.85
N THR A 113 -9.27 -13.82 10.83
CA THR A 113 -9.40 -14.22 12.23
C THR A 113 -10.76 -13.76 12.79
N PRO A 114 -11.19 -14.23 13.99
CA PRO A 114 -12.48 -13.87 14.59
C PRO A 114 -12.67 -12.39 14.96
N THR A 115 -11.77 -11.51 14.52
CA THR A 115 -11.79 -10.07 14.79
C THR A 115 -13.10 -9.44 14.27
N PRO A 116 -13.72 -8.52 15.04
CA PRO A 116 -14.90 -7.79 14.58
C PRO A 116 -14.64 -6.98 13.30
N GLY A 117 -15.65 -6.87 12.44
CA GLY A 117 -15.62 -6.08 11.22
C GLY A 117 -16.41 -6.71 10.08
N GLU A 118 -16.52 -5.99 8.96
CA GLU A 118 -17.18 -6.50 7.74
C GLU A 118 -16.56 -7.84 7.30
N ARG A 119 -17.37 -8.87 7.07
CA ARG A 119 -16.93 -10.17 6.54
C ARG A 119 -18.11 -10.87 5.87
N GLY A 120 -17.81 -11.79 4.95
CA GLY A 120 -18.81 -12.61 4.27
C GLY A 120 -18.29 -14.03 4.02
N TYR A 121 -19.16 -14.92 3.56
CA TYR A 121 -18.78 -16.27 3.14
C TYR A 121 -18.68 -16.33 1.62
N ASP A 122 -17.52 -16.73 1.14
CA ASP A 122 -17.29 -17.05 -0.27
C ASP A 122 -17.55 -18.55 -0.47
N GLY A 123 -18.64 -18.87 -1.15
CA GLY A 123 -19.01 -20.26 -1.46
C GLY A 123 -18.04 -20.96 -2.43
N GLY A 124 -17.44 -20.22 -3.36
CA GLY A 124 -16.50 -20.76 -4.34
C GLY A 124 -15.16 -21.12 -3.71
N LYS A 125 -14.72 -20.35 -2.71
CA LYS A 125 -13.49 -20.64 -1.95
C LYS A 125 -13.72 -21.37 -0.63
N ARG A 126 -14.99 -21.52 -0.22
CA ARG A 126 -15.44 -22.10 1.06
C ARG A 126 -14.75 -21.45 2.26
N LYS A 127 -14.62 -20.11 2.22
CA LYS A 127 -13.92 -19.31 3.23
C LYS A 127 -14.78 -18.17 3.73
N THR A 128 -14.76 -17.94 5.04
CA THR A 128 -15.29 -16.72 5.66
C THR A 128 -14.19 -15.69 5.76
N GLY A 129 -14.42 -14.48 5.25
CA GLY A 129 -13.45 -13.41 5.32
C GLY A 129 -13.82 -12.20 4.47
N ARG A 130 -12.81 -11.60 3.84
CA ARG A 130 -12.93 -10.44 2.95
C ARG A 130 -12.36 -10.75 1.58
N LYS A 131 -12.81 -9.99 0.59
CA LYS A 131 -12.19 -9.95 -0.74
C LYS A 131 -11.43 -8.65 -0.91
N ARG A 132 -10.24 -8.78 -1.49
CA ARG A 132 -9.44 -7.66 -1.99
C ARG A 132 -9.65 -7.63 -3.49
N HIS A 133 -10.42 -6.66 -3.98
CA HIS A 133 -10.58 -6.40 -5.41
C HIS A 133 -9.45 -5.48 -5.83
N ILE A 134 -8.66 -5.93 -6.79
CA ILE A 134 -7.50 -5.21 -7.27
C ILE A 134 -7.74 -4.90 -8.74
N LEU A 135 -7.59 -3.62 -9.09
CA LEU A 135 -7.59 -3.16 -10.45
C LEU A 135 -6.20 -2.71 -10.83
N VAL A 136 -5.69 -3.33 -11.90
CA VAL A 136 -4.38 -3.02 -12.49
C VAL A 136 -4.53 -2.61 -13.94
N ASP A 137 -3.59 -1.83 -14.43
CA ASP A 137 -3.52 -1.46 -15.84
C ASP A 137 -2.93 -2.57 -16.73
N THR A 138 -2.70 -2.25 -18.00
CA THR A 138 -2.10 -3.14 -18.99
C THR A 138 -0.63 -3.51 -18.73
N LEU A 139 0.07 -2.81 -17.85
CA LEU A 139 1.42 -3.13 -17.39
C LEU A 139 1.43 -3.84 -16.01
N GLY A 140 0.26 -4.05 -15.41
CA GLY A 140 0.12 -4.62 -14.06
C GLY A 140 0.33 -3.59 -12.94
N LEU A 141 0.34 -2.30 -13.24
CA LEU A 141 0.45 -1.22 -12.25
C LEU A 141 -0.88 -1.06 -11.52
N LEU A 142 -0.81 -0.94 -10.19
CA LEU A 142 -1.98 -0.79 -9.33
C LEU A 142 -2.69 0.53 -9.61
N LEU A 143 -3.99 0.45 -9.88
CA LEU A 143 -4.88 1.61 -10.05
C LEU A 143 -5.80 1.77 -8.84
N ALA A 144 -6.40 0.68 -8.36
CA ALA A 144 -7.26 0.72 -7.17
C ALA A 144 -7.25 -0.59 -6.40
N VAL A 145 -7.48 -0.47 -5.10
CA VAL A 145 -7.73 -1.60 -4.20
C VAL A 145 -8.99 -1.32 -3.39
N VAL A 146 -10.00 -2.17 -3.53
CA VAL A 146 -11.23 -2.10 -2.73
C VAL A 146 -11.40 -3.38 -1.94
N VAL A 147 -11.66 -3.24 -0.64
CA VAL A 147 -11.91 -4.38 0.25
C VAL A 147 -13.40 -4.46 0.56
N THR A 148 -13.98 -5.65 0.44
CA THR A 148 -15.39 -5.92 0.74
C THR A 148 -15.54 -7.21 1.56
N ALA A 149 -16.74 -7.47 2.08
CA ALA A 149 -17.11 -8.82 2.52
C ALA A 149 -16.84 -9.87 1.40
N ALA A 150 -16.42 -11.09 1.77
CA ALA A 150 -16.07 -12.11 0.78
C ALA A 150 -17.28 -12.68 0.00
N SER A 151 -18.50 -12.41 0.45
CA SER A 151 -19.73 -12.75 -0.27
C SER A 151 -20.00 -11.84 -1.47
N VAL A 152 -19.31 -10.70 -1.58
CA VAL A 152 -19.46 -9.78 -2.71
C VAL A 152 -18.77 -10.39 -3.95
N THR A 153 -19.47 -10.36 -5.08
CA THR A 153 -18.92 -10.80 -6.37
C THR A 153 -18.16 -9.65 -7.03
N ASP A 154 -17.24 -9.97 -7.94
CA ASP A 154 -16.42 -8.96 -8.60
C ASP A 154 -17.29 -8.04 -9.46
N ALA A 155 -18.33 -8.58 -10.11
CA ALA A 155 -19.31 -7.80 -10.86
C ALA A 155 -20.06 -6.79 -9.97
N ALA A 156 -20.38 -7.15 -8.72
CA ALA A 156 -21.04 -6.23 -7.78
C ALA A 156 -20.06 -5.21 -7.19
N ALA A 157 -18.78 -5.56 -7.06
CA ALA A 157 -17.74 -4.64 -6.56
C ALA A 157 -17.24 -3.68 -7.66
N ALA A 158 -17.29 -4.08 -8.94
CA ALA A 158 -16.68 -3.37 -10.05
C ALA A 158 -17.00 -1.87 -10.10
N PRO A 159 -18.25 -1.39 -9.91
CA PRO A 159 -18.52 0.06 -9.91
C PRO A 159 -17.73 0.82 -8.85
N ARG A 160 -17.60 0.27 -7.64
CA ARG A 160 -16.80 0.88 -6.55
C ARG A 160 -15.30 0.82 -6.83
N VAL A 161 -14.84 -0.24 -7.49
CA VAL A 161 -13.43 -0.40 -7.86
C VAL A 161 -13.04 0.62 -8.94
N ILE A 162 -13.92 0.84 -9.93
CA ILE A 162 -13.76 1.86 -10.95
C ILE A 162 -13.83 3.25 -10.32
N GLU A 163 -14.82 3.55 -9.49
CA GLU A 163 -14.88 4.84 -8.77
C GLU A 163 -13.58 5.12 -7.98
N ALA A 164 -12.99 4.09 -7.37
CA ALA A 164 -11.82 4.22 -6.51
C ALA A 164 -10.50 4.60 -7.21
N ALA A 165 -10.26 4.28 -8.49
CA ALA A 165 -9.07 4.83 -9.18
C ALA A 165 -9.32 6.19 -9.83
N GLY A 166 -10.45 6.84 -9.52
CA GLY A 166 -10.63 8.26 -9.82
C GLY A 166 -10.99 8.53 -11.28
N PRO A 167 -10.64 9.70 -11.84
CA PRO A 167 -11.20 10.19 -13.10
C PRO A 167 -10.53 9.63 -14.37
N TRP A 168 -9.66 8.63 -14.24
CA TRP A 168 -8.79 8.16 -15.32
C TRP A 168 -9.42 7.05 -16.20
N TRP A 169 -10.72 6.84 -16.08
CA TRP A 169 -11.56 5.89 -16.83
C TRP A 169 -12.90 6.50 -17.25
#